data_AF-A0A943JQZ5-F1
#
_entry.id   AF-A0A943JQZ5-F1
#
_cell.length_a   1.000
_cell.length_b   1.000
_cell.length_c   1.000
_cell.angle_alpha   90.00
_cell.angle_beta   90.00
_cell.angle_gamma   90.00
#
_symmetry.space_group_name_H-M   'P 1'
#
loop_
_entity.id
_entity.type
_entity.pdbx_description
1 polymer ?
#
loop_
_entity_poly.entity_id
_entity_poly.type
_entity_poly.pdbx_seq_one_letter_code
_entity_poly.pdbx_strand_id
1 'polypeptide(L)'
;MEVISKDKPKGLAYSKYKKMKKAKRLEEEKKFRRLTENKRKNAENRKERAIEKEAEGRVSEVTILGYNKGMLVVMIDGKEEKRALLFDKKLINKSNINSEIRNCEVKLYGENWKISKLKNFDEIKDQLIWEISEEI
;
A
#
# COMPACT_ATOMS: atom_id res chain seq x y z
N MET A 1 19.49 -43.90 -47.70
CA MET A 1 18.21 -43.25 -48.04
C MET A 1 17.64 -42.63 -46.78
N GLU A 2 17.51 -41.31 -46.72
CA GLU A 2 16.82 -40.65 -45.60
C GLU A 2 15.34 -41.05 -45.61
N VAL A 3 14.84 -41.56 -44.49
CA VAL A 3 13.45 -41.99 -44.35
C VAL A 3 12.57 -40.75 -44.28
N ILE A 4 12.06 -40.33 -45.44
CA ILE A 4 11.08 -39.22 -45.52
C ILE A 4 9.78 -39.71 -44.90
N SER A 5 9.47 -39.20 -43.69
CA SER A 5 8.20 -39.42 -43.00
C SER A 5 7.01 -39.15 -43.92
N LYS A 6 6.23 -40.21 -44.22
CA LYS A 6 5.07 -40.15 -45.12
C LYS A 6 3.88 -39.39 -44.52
N ASP A 7 3.82 -39.25 -43.20
CA ASP A 7 2.72 -38.62 -42.45
C ASP A 7 2.85 -37.10 -42.28
N LYS A 8 3.93 -36.48 -42.74
CA LYS A 8 4.03 -35.02 -42.71
C LYS A 8 3.04 -34.41 -43.72
N PRO A 9 2.21 -33.44 -43.31
CA PRO A 9 1.35 -32.74 -44.25
C PRO A 9 2.22 -32.07 -45.32
N LYS A 10 1.78 -32.13 -46.58
CA LYS A 10 2.49 -31.55 -47.75
C LYS A 10 1.67 -30.40 -48.35
N GLY A 11 2.30 -29.55 -49.18
CA GLY A 11 1.62 -28.46 -49.89
C GLY A 11 0.96 -27.42 -48.96
N LEU A 12 -0.28 -27.02 -49.28
CA LEU A 12 -1.03 -26.01 -48.51
C LEU A 12 -1.25 -26.42 -47.04
N ALA A 13 -1.45 -27.72 -46.77
CA ALA A 13 -1.60 -28.24 -45.42
C ALA A 13 -0.30 -28.07 -44.59
N TYR A 14 0.86 -28.27 -45.21
CA TYR A 14 2.17 -28.02 -44.57
C TYR A 14 2.33 -26.53 -44.21
N SER A 15 1.98 -25.64 -45.13
CA SER A 15 2.07 -24.19 -44.92
C SER A 15 1.18 -23.73 -43.76
N LYS A 16 -0.06 -24.24 -43.69
CA LYS A 16 -0.98 -23.99 -42.57
C LYS A 16 -0.42 -24.54 -41.24
N TYR A 17 0.09 -25.77 -41.23
CA TYR A 17 0.71 -26.38 -40.05
C TYR A 17 1.93 -25.58 -39.56
N LYS A 18 2.81 -25.14 -40.47
CA LYS A 18 3.98 -24.31 -40.16
C LYS A 18 3.57 -22.95 -39.56
N LYS A 19 2.55 -22.30 -40.13
CA LYS A 19 1.98 -21.04 -39.59
C LYS A 19 1.41 -21.24 -38.18
N MET A 20 0.64 -22.30 -37.97
CA MET A 20 0.07 -22.63 -36.65
C MET A 20 1.16 -22.90 -35.61
N LYS A 21 2.21 -23.65 -35.96
CA LYS A 21 3.34 -23.93 -35.05
C LYS A 21 4.12 -22.65 -34.70
N LYS A 22 4.30 -21.73 -35.65
CA LYS A 22 4.92 -20.42 -35.40
C LYS A 22 4.04 -19.56 -34.48
N ALA A 23 2.73 -19.54 -34.69
CA ALA A 23 1.80 -18.80 -33.84
C ALA A 23 1.79 -19.32 -32.39
N LYS A 24 1.75 -20.65 -32.20
CA LYS A 24 1.84 -21.28 -30.86
C LYS A 24 3.14 -20.91 -30.15
N ARG A 25 4.29 -20.98 -30.84
CA ARG A 25 5.59 -20.59 -30.28
C ARG A 25 5.62 -19.13 -29.82
N LEU A 26 5.09 -18.21 -30.64
CA LEU A 26 5.02 -16.79 -30.29
C LEU A 26 4.10 -16.54 -29.09
N GLU A 27 3.00 -17.28 -28.97
CA GLU A 27 2.09 -17.19 -27.83
C GLU A 27 2.75 -17.71 -26.54
N GLU A 28 3.44 -18.85 -26.62
CA GLU A 28 4.22 -19.42 -25.52
C GLU A 28 5.34 -18.47 -25.07
N GLU A 29 6.07 -17.85 -25.99
CA GLU A 29 7.13 -16.88 -25.68
C GLU A 29 6.56 -15.62 -25.01
N LYS A 30 5.43 -15.10 -25.50
CA LYS A 30 4.72 -13.99 -24.87
C LYS A 30 4.26 -14.34 -23.46
N LYS A 31 3.72 -15.55 -23.25
CA LYS A 31 3.31 -16.05 -21.93
C LYS A 31 4.52 -16.15 -20.99
N PHE A 32 5.63 -16.69 -21.45
CA PHE A 32 6.86 -16.80 -20.66
C PHE A 32 7.43 -15.43 -20.26
N ARG A 33 7.43 -14.47 -21.18
CA ARG A 33 7.84 -13.09 -20.91
C ARG A 33 6.96 -12.43 -19.84
N ARG A 34 5.64 -12.54 -19.97
CA ARG A 34 4.67 -12.03 -18.98
C ARG A 34 4.87 -12.67 -17.61
N LEU A 35 5.07 -13.98 -17.54
CA LEU A 35 5.32 -14.68 -16.28
C LEU A 35 6.60 -14.20 -15.60
N THR A 36 7.66 -13.98 -16.38
CA THR A 36 8.95 -13.50 -15.88
C THR A 36 8.84 -12.07 -15.35
N GLU A 37 8.15 -11.19 -16.09
CA GLU A 37 7.95 -9.81 -15.67
C GLU A 37 7.03 -9.71 -14.44
N ASN A 38 5.97 -10.51 -14.38
CA ASN A 38 5.10 -10.60 -13.21
C ASN A 38 5.84 -11.12 -11.98
N LYS A 39 6.74 -12.10 -12.13
CA LYS A 39 7.61 -12.56 -11.04
C LYS A 39 8.51 -11.43 -10.54
N ARG A 40 9.08 -10.63 -11.45
CA ARG A 40 9.91 -9.46 -11.08
C ARG A 40 9.11 -8.43 -10.30
N LYS A 41 7.96 -7.99 -10.84
CA LYS A 41 7.06 -7.03 -10.18
C LYS A 41 6.59 -7.54 -8.82
N ASN A 42 6.24 -8.82 -8.71
CA ASN A 42 5.83 -9.41 -7.44
C ASN A 42 6.96 -9.45 -6.41
N ALA A 43 8.21 -9.68 -6.84
CA ALA A 43 9.36 -9.65 -5.93
C ALA A 43 9.66 -8.23 -5.44
N GLU A 44 9.54 -7.23 -6.31
CA GLU A 44 9.69 -5.81 -5.98
C GLU A 44 8.60 -5.34 -5.02
N ASN A 45 7.33 -5.63 -5.33
CA ASN A 45 6.19 -5.33 -4.46
C ASN A 45 6.31 -6.01 -3.08
N ARG A 46 6.95 -7.18 -2.98
CA ARG A 46 7.20 -7.83 -1.67
C ARG A 46 8.21 -7.05 -0.83
N LYS A 47 9.25 -6.49 -1.46
CA LYS A 47 10.25 -5.67 -0.76
C LYS A 47 9.63 -4.36 -0.29
N GLU A 48 8.87 -3.71 -1.16
CA GLU A 48 8.16 -2.46 -0.83
C GLU A 48 7.18 -2.68 0.33
N ARG A 49 6.36 -3.74 0.28
CA ARG A 49 5.47 -4.10 1.40
C ARG A 49 6.20 -4.45 2.69
N ALA A 50 7.41 -4.99 2.62
CA ALA A 50 8.20 -5.27 3.82
C ALA A 50 8.69 -3.97 4.48
N ILE A 51 9.12 -3.00 3.68
CA ILE A 51 9.51 -1.66 4.14
C ILE A 51 8.30 -0.93 4.72
N GLU A 52 7.16 -0.96 4.03
CA GLU A 52 5.91 -0.34 4.50
C GLU A 52 5.44 -0.96 5.82
N LYS A 53 5.54 -2.28 5.97
CA LYS A 53 5.23 -2.97 7.24
C LYS A 53 6.19 -2.59 8.36
N GLU A 54 7.47 -2.39 8.06
CA GLU A 54 8.45 -1.98 9.05
C GLU A 54 8.18 -0.53 9.51
N ALA A 55 7.86 0.36 8.57
CA ALA A 55 7.44 1.73 8.88
C ALA A 55 6.15 1.74 9.70
N GLU A 56 5.15 0.94 9.32
CA GLU A 56 3.91 0.78 10.07
C GLU A 56 4.16 0.25 11.48
N GLY A 57 5.06 -0.73 11.65
CA GLY A 57 5.47 -1.22 12.96
C GLY A 57 6.04 -0.11 13.85
N ARG A 58 6.98 0.69 13.33
CA ARG A 58 7.58 1.82 14.05
C ARG A 58 6.54 2.89 14.42
N VAL A 59 5.55 3.13 13.57
CA VAL A 59 4.47 4.08 13.83
C VAL A 59 3.49 3.53 14.87
N SER A 60 3.18 2.24 14.85
CA SER A 60 2.34 1.60 15.86
C SER A 60 2.99 1.53 17.24
N GLU A 61 4.30 1.72 17.36
CA GLU A 61 4.98 1.88 18.65
C GLU A 61 4.83 3.30 19.24
N VAL A 62 4.58 4.30 18.39
CA VAL A 62 4.39 5.69 18.82
C VAL A 62 3.11 5.78 19.66
N THR A 63 3.27 6.27 20.88
CA THR A 63 2.18 6.37 21.85
C THR A 63 1.64 7.78 21.90
N ILE A 64 0.32 7.95 21.77
CA ILE A 64 -0.33 9.24 22.00
C ILE A 64 -0.37 9.48 23.52
N LEU A 65 0.05 10.67 23.96
CA LEU A 65 -0.04 11.09 25.35
C LEU A 65 -1.18 12.08 25.60
N GLY A 66 -1.52 12.89 24.60
CA GLY A 66 -2.62 13.84 24.70
C GLY A 66 -2.60 14.86 23.57
N TYR A 67 -3.39 15.91 23.73
CA TYR A 67 -3.45 17.04 22.83
C TYR A 67 -3.31 18.33 23.64
N ASN A 68 -2.75 19.37 23.03
CA ASN A 68 -2.50 20.64 23.70
C ASN A 68 -2.39 21.75 22.65
N LYS A 69 -3.33 22.70 22.68
CA LYS A 69 -3.33 23.94 21.86
C LYS A 69 -3.01 23.67 20.38
N GLY A 70 -3.82 22.85 19.70
CA GLY A 70 -3.60 22.59 18.28
C GLY A 70 -2.55 21.53 17.95
N MET A 71 -1.85 20.98 18.95
CA MET A 71 -0.75 20.03 18.74
C MET A 71 -1.00 18.71 19.47
N LEU A 72 -0.78 17.60 18.75
CA LEU A 72 -0.77 16.26 19.31
C LEU A 72 0.56 16.02 20.03
N VAL A 73 0.49 15.56 21.28
CA VAL A 73 1.67 15.15 22.05
C VAL A 73 1.85 13.65 21.86
N VAL A 74 2.95 13.28 21.22
CA VAL A 74 3.30 11.89 20.92
C VAL A 74 4.62 11.51 21.58
N MET A 75 4.71 10.29 22.09
CA MET A 75 5.94 9.70 22.59
C MET A 75 6.58 8.85 21.48
N ILE A 76 7.74 9.29 21.00
CA ILE A 76 8.55 8.62 19.99
C ILE A 76 9.87 8.23 20.65
N ASP A 77 10.19 6.94 20.71
CA ASP A 77 11.44 6.41 21.28
C ASP A 77 11.79 6.99 22.68
N GLY A 78 10.78 7.17 23.53
CA GLY A 78 10.93 7.72 24.89
C GLY A 78 11.13 9.23 24.96
N LYS A 79 10.98 9.96 23.85
CA LYS A 79 10.96 11.42 23.80
C LYS A 79 9.57 11.94 23.51
N GLU A 80 9.16 12.96 24.25
CA GLU A 80 7.91 13.68 24.00
C GLU A 80 8.12 14.69 22.86
N GLU A 81 7.36 14.51 21.78
CA GLU A 81 7.32 15.46 20.68
C GLU A 81 5.92 16.01 20.47
N LYS A 82 5.84 17.31 20.19
CA LYS A 82 4.61 17.96 19.76
C LYS A 82 4.55 17.96 18.25
N ARG A 83 3.48 17.41 17.68
CA ARG A 83 3.27 17.31 16.25
C ARG A 83 1.96 18.00 15.88
N ALA A 84 1.94 18.67 14.73
CA ALA A 84 0.73 19.27 14.21
C ALA A 84 -0.24 18.15 13.76
N LEU A 85 -1.50 18.28 14.15
CA LEU A 85 -2.56 17.43 13.64
C LEU A 85 -3.01 17.98 12.28
N LEU A 86 -2.92 17.16 11.25
CA LEU A 86 -3.32 17.49 9.88
C LEU A 86 -4.73 16.96 9.66
N PHE A 87 -5.66 17.88 9.44
CA PHE A 87 -7.02 17.55 9.07
C PHE A 87 -7.61 18.62 8.15
N ASP A 88 -8.54 18.22 7.30
CA ASP A 88 -9.26 19.17 6.45
C ASP A 88 -10.32 19.89 7.29
N LYS A 89 -10.06 21.18 7.55
CA LYS A 89 -10.94 22.08 8.31
C LYS A 89 -12.35 22.21 7.71
N LYS A 90 -12.53 21.86 6.43
CA LYS A 90 -13.86 21.90 5.78
C LYS A 90 -14.70 20.66 6.06
N LEU A 91 -14.06 19.54 6.37
CA LEU A 91 -14.71 18.25 6.61
C LEU A 91 -15.00 18.01 8.09
N ILE A 92 -14.18 18.56 8.99
CA ILE A 92 -14.35 18.38 10.43
C ILE A 92 -15.22 19.49 11.02
N ASN A 93 -16.41 19.10 11.47
CA ASN A 93 -17.35 19.92 12.25
C ASN A 93 -17.63 19.25 13.60
N LYS A 94 -18.14 19.99 14.59
CA LYS A 94 -18.51 19.46 15.92
C LYS A 94 -19.46 18.25 15.87
N SER A 95 -20.30 18.17 14.84
CA SER A 95 -21.21 17.04 14.63
C SER A 95 -20.51 15.77 14.10
N ASN A 96 -19.41 15.91 13.35
CA ASN A 96 -18.79 14.83 12.58
C ASN A 96 -17.42 14.40 13.14
N ILE A 97 -16.90 15.12 14.12
CA ILE A 97 -15.56 14.90 14.68
C ILE A 97 -15.35 13.48 15.20
N ASN A 98 -16.37 12.85 15.80
CA ASN A 98 -16.27 11.49 16.33
C ASN A 98 -16.00 10.44 15.22
N SER A 99 -16.53 10.68 14.03
CA SER A 99 -16.31 9.81 12.87
C SER A 99 -15.00 10.14 12.16
N GLU A 100 -14.69 11.42 12.01
CA GLU A 100 -13.55 11.90 11.20
C GLU A 100 -12.21 11.92 11.95
N ILE A 101 -12.21 11.86 13.29
CA ILE A 101 -10.97 11.87 14.09
C ILE A 101 -10.01 10.76 13.67
N ARG A 102 -10.53 9.60 13.23
CA ARG A 102 -9.72 8.47 12.74
C ARG A 102 -8.96 8.78 11.45
N ASN A 103 -9.46 9.74 10.66
CA ASN A 103 -8.87 10.20 9.41
C ASN A 103 -7.88 11.34 9.60
N CYS A 104 -7.77 11.91 10.80
CA CYS A 104 -6.73 12.89 11.08
C CYS A 104 -5.34 12.26 10.91
N GLU A 105 -4.45 13.02 10.31
CA GLU A 105 -3.09 12.61 9.99
C GLU A 105 -2.09 13.34 10.88
N VAL A 106 -0.95 12.71 11.13
CA VAL A 106 0.20 13.31 11.79
C VAL A 106 1.46 12.96 11.01
N LYS A 107 2.36 13.93 10.89
CA LYS A 107 3.62 13.71 10.16
C LYS A 107 4.64 13.00 11.05
N LEU A 108 4.89 11.72 10.78
CA LEU A 108 5.84 10.86 11.48
C LEU A 108 6.81 10.23 10.49
N TYR A 109 8.10 10.21 10.85
CA TYR A 109 9.18 9.65 10.03
C TYR A 109 9.22 10.14 8.57
N GLY A 110 8.74 11.35 8.30
CA GLY A 110 8.73 11.96 6.97
C GLY A 110 7.43 11.78 6.17
N GLU A 111 6.53 10.90 6.62
CA GLU A 111 5.25 10.58 5.98
C GLU A 111 4.06 10.97 6.86
N ASN A 112 2.88 11.05 6.25
CA ASN A 112 1.63 11.30 6.96
C ASN A 112 1.00 9.98 7.37
N TRP A 113 0.77 9.81 8.66
CA TRP A 113 0.15 8.62 9.23
C TRP A 113 -1.15 8.98 9.92
N LYS A 114 -2.17 8.15 9.74
CA LYS A 114 -3.44 8.32 10.45
C LYS A 114 -3.24 8.09 11.93
N ILE A 115 -3.82 8.95 12.77
CA ILE A 115 -3.71 8.81 14.23
C ILE A 115 -4.33 7.52 14.77
N SER A 116 -5.26 6.93 14.02
CA SER A 116 -5.86 5.62 14.31
C SER A 116 -4.86 4.46 14.28
N LYS A 117 -3.68 4.63 13.68
CA LYS A 117 -2.61 3.62 13.66
C LYS A 117 -1.66 3.71 14.86
N LEU A 118 -1.78 4.77 15.67
CA LEU A 118 -0.92 5.01 16.82
C LEU A 118 -1.40 4.23 18.04
N LYS A 119 -0.47 3.91 18.93
CA LYS A 119 -0.78 3.27 20.20
C LYS A 119 -1.52 4.25 21.11
N ASN A 120 -2.45 3.71 21.90
CA ASN A 120 -3.24 4.47 22.87
C ASN A 120 -4.29 5.42 22.26
N PHE A 121 -4.57 5.30 20.96
CA PHE A 121 -5.60 6.11 20.31
C PHE A 121 -6.99 5.86 20.88
N ASP A 122 -7.41 4.59 21.07
CA ASP A 122 -8.76 4.29 21.54
C ASP A 122 -9.03 4.79 22.97
N GLU A 123 -8.01 4.85 23.82
CA GLU A 123 -8.13 5.33 25.21
C GLU A 123 -8.22 6.85 25.28
N ILE A 124 -7.43 7.57 24.47
CA ILE A 124 -7.40 9.05 24.46
C ILE A 124 -8.42 9.60 23.45
N LYS A 125 -9.11 8.76 22.69
CA LYS A 125 -10.04 9.18 21.62
C LYS A 125 -11.06 10.20 22.13
N ASP A 126 -11.69 9.94 23.26
CA ASP A 126 -12.74 10.80 23.81
C ASP A 126 -12.17 12.14 24.29
N GLN A 127 -10.97 12.12 24.88
CA GLN A 127 -10.26 13.34 25.28
C GLN A 127 -9.84 14.16 24.05
N LEU A 128 -9.32 13.53 23.00
CA LEU A 128 -8.98 14.19 21.74
C LEU A 128 -10.21 14.83 21.10
N ILE A 129 -11.34 14.11 21.06
CA ILE A 129 -12.59 14.64 20.53
C ILE A 129 -13.02 15.89 21.31
N TRP A 130 -12.95 15.83 22.64
CA TRP A 130 -13.34 16.95 23.50
C TRP A 130 -12.45 18.18 23.26
N GLU A 131 -11.13 18.01 23.32
CA GLU A 131 -10.18 19.13 23.17
C GLU A 131 -10.23 19.74 21.76
N ILE A 132 -10.35 18.93 20.70
CA ILE A 132 -10.48 19.44 19.34
C ILE A 132 -11.86 20.10 19.13
N SER A 133 -12.91 19.61 19.79
CA SER A 133 -14.24 20.24 19.73
C SER A 133 -14.32 21.58 20.47
N GLU A 134 -13.46 21.83 21.46
CA GLU A 134 -13.32 23.15 22.07
C GLU A 134 -12.59 24.14 21.16
N GLU A 135 -11.68 23.65 20.32
CA GLU A 135 -10.83 24.47 19.46
C GLU A 135 -11.46 24.80 18.09
N ILE A 136 -12.41 23.98 17.62
CA ILE A 136 -13.27 24.23 16.44
C ILE A 136 -14.44 25.13 16.81
#